data_AF-A0A536XQL0-F1
#
_entry.id   AF-A0A536XQL0-F1
#
_cell.length_a   1.000
_cell.length_b   1.000
_cell.length_c   1.000
_cell.angle_alpha   90.00
_cell.angle_beta   90.00
_cell.angle_gamma   90.00
#
_symmetry.space_group_name_H-M   'P 1'
#
loop_
_entity.id
_entity.type
_entity.pdbx_description
1 polymer ?
#
loop_
_entity_poly.entity_id
_entity_poly.type
_entity_poly.pdbx_seq_one_letter_code
_entity_poly.pdbx_strand_id
1 'polypeptide(L)'
;VNAMEVALDGDCSHVIVKRQPAANDLRLIFAITKTVTDLERIGDEAQKIARMGKNIHEHEPSGRLPRAVDVRHAAEAALSMLRRALDAFARLDCNVAAEVIRQDAAIDAEFQSVLRQLVTYMMEDPRTISAALDVIWIAKALERIGDHAKNMAEYVIYIVKGTDVRHTAAAAVTGKAA
;
A
#
# COMPACT_ATOMS: atom_id res chain seq x y z
N VAL A 1 1.78 -16.02 0.81
CA VAL A 1 1.22 -15.07 -0.18
C VAL A 1 1.77 -15.37 -1.57
N ASN A 2 3.07 -15.55 -1.72
CA ASN A 2 3.76 -15.78 -3.00
C ASN A 2 3.21 -17.00 -3.78
N ALA A 3 2.89 -18.11 -3.09
CA ALA A 3 2.25 -19.26 -3.75
C ALA A 3 0.84 -18.95 -4.29
N MET A 4 0.10 -18.04 -3.65
CA MET A 4 -1.21 -17.60 -4.13
C MET A 4 -1.09 -16.67 -5.33
N GLU A 5 -0.05 -15.84 -5.39
CA GLU A 5 0.28 -15.03 -6.58
C GLU A 5 0.47 -15.93 -7.80
N VAL A 6 1.37 -16.91 -7.70
CA VAL A 6 1.65 -17.84 -8.81
C VAL A 6 0.39 -18.61 -9.25
N ALA A 7 -0.44 -19.03 -8.30
CA ALA A 7 -1.68 -19.74 -8.60
C ALA A 7 -2.68 -18.86 -9.35
N LEU A 8 -2.92 -17.64 -8.86
CA LEU A 8 -3.87 -16.70 -9.48
C LEU A 8 -3.40 -16.20 -10.85
N ASP A 9 -2.10 -16.01 -11.05
CA ASP A 9 -1.54 -15.68 -12.36
C ASP A 9 -1.75 -16.82 -13.37
N GLY A 10 -1.62 -18.08 -12.91
CA GLY A 10 -1.96 -19.27 -13.68
C GLY A 10 -3.43 -19.28 -14.10
N ASP A 11 -4.34 -18.98 -13.19
CA ASP A 11 -5.78 -18.92 -13.46
C ASP A 11 -6.12 -17.81 -14.47
N CYS A 12 -5.56 -16.61 -14.31
CA CYS A 12 -5.72 -15.49 -15.24
C CYS A 12 -5.24 -15.87 -16.66
N SER A 13 -4.04 -16.46 -16.77
CA SER A 13 -3.49 -16.92 -18.06
C SER A 13 -4.38 -17.98 -18.70
N HIS A 14 -4.87 -18.92 -17.91
CA HIS A 14 -5.76 -19.98 -18.38
C HIS A 14 -7.10 -19.44 -18.90
N VAL A 15 -7.68 -18.42 -18.25
CA VAL A 15 -8.89 -17.73 -18.74
C VAL A 15 -8.62 -17.04 -20.08
N ILE A 16 -7.50 -16.32 -20.22
CA ILE A 16 -7.15 -15.66 -21.48
C ILE A 16 -7.05 -16.68 -22.62
N VAL A 17 -6.28 -17.76 -22.41
CA VAL A 17 -6.03 -18.79 -23.42
C VAL A 17 -7.32 -19.51 -23.82
N LYS A 18 -8.15 -19.91 -22.84
CA LYS A 18 -9.35 -20.71 -23.13
C LYS A 18 -10.56 -19.92 -23.61
N ARG A 19 -10.68 -18.65 -23.20
CA ARG A 19 -11.93 -17.89 -23.40
C ARG A 19 -11.78 -16.71 -24.35
N GLN A 20 -10.55 -16.30 -24.70
CA GLN A 20 -10.29 -15.16 -25.61
C GLN A 20 -11.18 -13.95 -25.26
N PRO A 21 -11.08 -13.45 -24.02
CA PRO A 21 -11.99 -12.43 -23.49
C PRO A 21 -11.98 -11.15 -24.34
N ALA A 22 -13.14 -10.51 -24.45
CA ALA A 22 -13.28 -9.24 -25.14
C ALA A 22 -12.63 -8.09 -24.33
N ALA A 23 -12.56 -6.89 -24.91
CA ALA A 23 -11.76 -5.77 -24.39
C ALA A 23 -11.98 -5.45 -22.89
N ASN A 24 -13.24 -5.44 -22.42
CA ASN A 24 -13.54 -5.13 -21.01
C ASN A 24 -13.12 -6.26 -20.06
N ASP A 25 -13.40 -7.52 -20.44
CA ASP A 25 -13.03 -8.69 -19.64
C ASP A 25 -11.51 -8.86 -19.57
N LEU A 26 -10.82 -8.63 -20.70
CA LEU A 26 -9.37 -8.67 -20.75
C LEU A 26 -8.75 -7.57 -19.88
N ARG A 27 -9.35 -6.38 -19.85
CA ARG A 27 -8.92 -5.29 -18.97
C ARG A 27 -9.04 -5.66 -17.49
N LEU A 28 -10.16 -6.28 -17.12
CA LEU A 28 -10.37 -6.79 -15.77
C LEU A 28 -9.31 -7.82 -15.39
N ILE A 29 -9.02 -8.80 -16.27
CA ILE A 29 -8.01 -9.82 -16.02
C ILE A 29 -6.62 -9.20 -15.82
N PHE A 30 -6.22 -8.24 -16.65
CA PHE A 30 -4.94 -7.54 -16.46
C PHE A 30 -4.88 -6.76 -15.15
N ALA A 31 -5.97 -6.12 -14.75
CA ALA A 31 -6.06 -5.42 -13.47
C ALA A 31 -5.99 -6.40 -12.28
N ILE A 32 -6.59 -7.59 -12.40
CA ILE A 32 -6.47 -8.67 -11.40
C ILE A 32 -5.00 -9.08 -11.25
N THR A 33 -4.31 -9.43 -12.34
CA THR A 33 -2.89 -9.82 -12.29
C THR A 33 -2.03 -8.76 -11.58
N LYS A 34 -2.20 -7.48 -11.93
CA LYS A 34 -1.45 -6.40 -11.26
C LYS A 34 -1.81 -6.27 -9.77
N THR A 35 -3.09 -6.38 -9.44
CA THR A 35 -3.57 -6.34 -8.05
C THR A 35 -2.98 -7.48 -7.21
N VAL A 36 -2.87 -8.67 -7.79
CA VAL A 36 -2.28 -9.84 -7.13
C VAL A 36 -0.81 -9.59 -6.81
N THR A 37 -0.03 -9.02 -7.73
CA THR A 37 1.35 -8.61 -7.45
C THR A 37 1.41 -7.55 -6.35
N ASP A 38 0.57 -6.51 -6.38
CA ASP A 38 0.54 -5.49 -5.32
C ASP A 38 0.19 -6.09 -3.94
N LEU A 39 -0.70 -7.09 -3.88
CA LEU A 39 -1.00 -7.84 -2.64
C LEU A 39 0.18 -8.68 -2.15
N GLU A 40 0.97 -9.28 -3.05
CA GLU A 40 2.20 -9.97 -2.67
C GLU A 40 3.21 -9.01 -2.04
N ARG A 41 3.39 -7.83 -2.65
CA ARG A 41 4.27 -6.79 -2.13
C ARG A 41 3.84 -6.28 -0.77
N ILE A 42 2.54 -6.12 -0.52
CA ILE A 42 2.01 -5.80 0.81
C ILE A 42 2.38 -6.89 1.83
N GLY A 43 2.33 -8.17 1.42
CA GLY A 43 2.79 -9.29 2.24
C GLY A 43 4.27 -9.19 2.61
N ASP A 44 5.14 -8.82 1.66
CA ASP A 44 6.56 -8.57 1.89
C ASP A 44 6.79 -7.42 2.87
N GLU A 45 6.06 -6.32 2.73
CA GLU A 45 6.15 -5.19 3.67
C GLU A 45 5.69 -5.58 5.08
N ALA A 46 4.61 -6.37 5.21
CA ALA A 46 4.17 -6.90 6.49
C ALA A 46 5.23 -7.81 7.14
N GLN A 47 5.92 -8.63 6.35
CA GLN A 47 7.03 -9.45 6.84
C GLN A 47 8.20 -8.58 7.36
N LYS A 48 8.54 -7.48 6.67
CA LYS A 48 9.57 -6.54 7.14
C LYS A 48 9.17 -5.91 8.47
N ILE A 49 7.92 -5.44 8.60
CA ILE A 49 7.40 -4.87 9.85
C ILE A 49 7.54 -5.87 11.00
N ALA A 50 7.13 -7.13 10.80
CA ALA A 50 7.24 -8.17 11.82
C ALA A 50 8.69 -8.43 12.23
N ARG A 51 9.62 -8.44 11.27
CA ARG A 51 11.06 -8.63 11.53
C ARG A 51 11.63 -7.47 12.35
N MET A 52 11.30 -6.22 12.01
CA MET A 52 11.76 -5.04 12.76
C MET A 52 11.15 -4.98 14.16
N GLY A 53 9.86 -5.28 14.29
CA GLY A 53 9.18 -5.35 15.59
C GLY A 53 9.82 -6.40 16.51
N LYS A 54 10.20 -7.56 15.97
CA LYS A 54 10.98 -8.57 16.69
C LYS A 54 12.35 -8.03 17.10
N ASN A 55 13.07 -7.37 16.19
CA ASN A 55 14.41 -6.83 16.48
C ASN A 55 14.39 -5.81 17.63
N ILE A 56 13.42 -4.89 17.61
CA ILE A 56 13.19 -3.90 18.68
C ILE A 56 12.88 -4.61 19.99
N HIS A 57 12.01 -5.62 19.98
CA HIS A 57 11.66 -6.36 21.20
C HIS A 57 12.86 -7.07 21.84
N GLU A 58 13.73 -7.68 21.02
CA GLU A 58 14.87 -8.47 21.49
C GLU A 58 16.06 -7.61 21.94
N HIS A 59 16.32 -6.49 21.25
CA HIS A 59 17.55 -5.71 21.43
C HIS A 59 17.35 -4.36 22.12
N GLU A 60 16.11 -3.91 22.33
CA GLU A 60 15.79 -2.66 23.05
C GLU A 60 14.88 -2.87 24.28
N PRO A 61 15.22 -3.80 25.21
CA PRO A 61 14.41 -4.07 26.39
C PRO A 61 14.35 -2.89 27.37
N SER A 62 15.21 -1.88 27.19
CA SER A 62 15.30 -0.70 28.06
C SER A 62 14.21 0.35 27.81
N GLY A 63 13.42 0.24 26.73
CA GLY A 63 12.36 1.22 26.40
C GLY A 63 12.90 2.64 26.19
N ARG A 64 14.12 2.77 25.65
CA ARG A 64 14.81 4.06 25.44
C ARG A 64 14.15 4.90 24.33
N LEU A 65 13.47 4.24 23.40
CA LEU A 65 12.60 4.95 22.48
C LEU A 65 11.37 5.46 23.23
N PRO A 66 11.06 6.75 23.14
CA PRO A 66 9.83 7.28 23.69
C PRO A 66 8.62 6.57 23.08
N ARG A 67 7.65 6.23 23.94
CA ARG A 67 6.30 5.78 23.53
C ARG A 67 5.58 6.76 22.59
N ALA A 68 6.11 7.98 22.45
CA ALA A 68 5.59 9.06 21.64
C ALA A 68 5.84 8.91 20.13
N VAL A 69 6.78 8.04 19.69
CA VAL A 69 6.90 7.73 18.24
C VAL A 69 5.84 6.72 17.87
N ASP A 70 4.64 7.24 17.61
CA ASP A 70 3.47 6.42 17.39
C ASP A 70 3.23 6.14 15.91
N VAL A 71 3.76 5.01 15.43
CA VAL A 71 3.46 4.51 14.08
C VAL A 71 2.04 3.95 13.93
N ARG A 72 1.22 3.91 14.99
CA ARG A 72 -0.14 3.37 14.92
C ARG A 72 -1.02 4.17 13.98
N HIS A 73 -0.90 5.49 13.96
CA HIS A 73 -1.67 6.34 13.05
C HIS A 73 -1.35 6.02 11.58
N ALA A 74 -0.07 5.88 11.24
CA ALA A 74 0.35 5.45 9.90
C ALA A 74 -0.14 4.04 9.57
N ALA A 75 -0.13 3.13 10.55
CA ALA A 75 -0.62 1.76 10.37
C ALA A 75 -2.14 1.70 10.13
N GLU A 76 -2.92 2.46 10.90
CA GLU A 76 -4.37 2.58 10.73
C GLU A 76 -4.72 3.21 9.38
N ALA A 77 -3.97 4.24 8.95
CA ALA A 77 -4.13 4.86 7.65
C ALA A 77 -3.84 3.86 6.51
N ALA A 78 -2.71 3.14 6.55
CA ALA A 78 -2.35 2.13 5.56
C ALA A 78 -3.40 1.02 5.46
N LEU A 79 -3.84 0.49 6.60
CA LEU A 79 -4.86 -0.56 6.67
C LEU A 79 -6.22 -0.08 6.16
N SER A 80 -6.59 1.16 6.47
CA SER A 80 -7.80 1.80 5.95
C SER A 80 -7.73 1.91 4.43
N MET A 81 -6.65 2.46 3.88
CA MET A 81 -6.45 2.58 2.43
C MET A 81 -6.54 1.23 1.74
N LEU A 82 -5.88 0.20 2.26
CA LEU A 82 -5.92 -1.16 1.70
C LEU A 82 -7.33 -1.75 1.69
N ARG A 83 -8.05 -1.66 2.83
CA ARG A 83 -9.43 -2.16 2.93
C ARG A 83 -10.36 -1.47 1.93
N ARG A 84 -10.22 -0.16 1.80
CA ARG A 84 -11.03 0.66 0.88
C ARG A 84 -10.69 0.40 -0.58
N ALA A 85 -9.41 0.20 -0.90
CA ALA A 85 -8.98 -0.19 -2.24
C ALA A 85 -9.56 -1.54 -2.65
N LEU A 86 -9.56 -2.52 -1.73
CA LEU A 86 -10.17 -3.84 -1.95
C LEU A 86 -11.69 -3.77 -2.12
N ASP A 87 -12.40 -2.97 -1.30
CA ASP A 87 -13.84 -2.79 -1.45
C ASP A 87 -14.19 -2.06 -2.77
N ALA A 88 -13.42 -1.03 -3.12
CA ALA A 88 -13.54 -0.34 -4.41
C ALA A 88 -13.32 -1.31 -5.58
N PHE A 89 -12.33 -2.19 -5.48
CA PHE A 89 -12.04 -3.19 -6.51
C PHE A 89 -13.17 -4.22 -6.64
N ALA A 90 -13.67 -4.75 -5.52
CA ALA A 90 -14.75 -5.73 -5.52
C ALA A 90 -16.06 -5.17 -6.10
N ARG A 91 -16.31 -3.87 -5.92
CA ARG A 91 -17.54 -3.19 -6.38
C ARG A 91 -17.36 -2.40 -7.67
N LEU A 92 -16.13 -2.32 -8.19
CA LEU A 92 -15.73 -1.40 -9.25
C LEU A 92 -16.15 0.05 -8.99
N ASP A 93 -16.04 0.49 -7.73
CA ASP A 93 -16.46 1.82 -7.29
C ASP A 93 -15.35 2.87 -7.48
N CYS A 94 -15.48 3.65 -8.56
CA CYS A 94 -14.56 4.74 -8.88
C CYS A 94 -14.53 5.87 -7.83
N ASN A 95 -15.62 6.10 -7.08
CA ASN A 95 -15.65 7.17 -6.09
C ASN A 95 -14.81 6.80 -4.88
N VAL A 96 -14.96 5.56 -4.39
CA VAL A 96 -14.14 5.04 -3.30
C VAL A 96 -12.67 4.97 -3.73
N ALA A 97 -12.40 4.50 -4.95
CA ALA A 97 -11.04 4.48 -5.51
C ALA A 97 -10.41 5.88 -5.55
N ALA A 98 -11.15 6.90 -6.02
CA ALA A 98 -10.68 8.27 -6.05
C ALA A 98 -10.36 8.84 -4.66
N GLU A 99 -11.12 8.43 -3.63
CA GLU A 99 -10.86 8.81 -2.25
C GLU A 99 -9.58 8.16 -1.70
N VAL A 100 -9.32 6.89 -2.01
CA VAL A 100 -8.07 6.21 -1.62
C VAL A 100 -6.87 6.90 -2.23
N ILE A 101 -6.91 7.25 -3.51
CA ILE A 101 -5.81 7.98 -4.19
C ILE A 101 -5.50 9.32 -3.50
N ARG A 102 -6.52 10.01 -2.98
CA ARG A 102 -6.32 11.27 -2.24
C ARG A 102 -5.74 11.08 -0.84
N GLN A 103 -5.92 9.92 -0.23
CA GLN A 103 -5.41 9.62 1.12
C GLN A 103 -3.90 9.35 1.14
N ASP A 104 -3.32 8.99 0.00
CA ASP A 104 -1.89 8.76 -0.19
C ASP A 104 -1.02 9.92 0.34
N ALA A 105 -1.36 11.16 -0.02
CA ALA A 105 -0.60 12.32 0.46
C ALA A 105 -0.58 12.47 2.00
N ALA A 106 -1.58 11.93 2.70
CA ALA A 106 -1.61 11.94 4.15
C ALA A 106 -0.63 10.92 4.73
N ILE A 107 -0.49 9.72 4.14
CA ILE A 107 0.45 8.71 4.63
C ILE A 107 1.91 9.15 4.45
N ASP A 108 2.20 9.82 3.33
CA ASP A 108 3.50 10.43 3.07
C ASP A 108 3.84 11.50 4.12
N ALA A 109 2.88 12.36 4.44
CA ALA A 109 3.05 13.41 5.44
C ALA A 109 3.31 12.83 6.84
N GLU A 110 2.60 11.76 7.22
CA GLU A 110 2.81 11.03 8.46
C GLU A 110 4.21 10.39 8.53
N PHE A 111 4.66 9.74 7.45
CA PHE A 111 6.02 9.19 7.37
C PHE A 111 7.08 10.28 7.59
N GLN A 112 6.93 11.44 6.94
CA GLN A 112 7.85 12.57 7.12
C GLN A 112 7.83 13.13 8.54
N SER A 113 6.66 13.12 9.20
CA SER A 113 6.52 13.53 10.60
C SER A 113 7.29 12.60 11.55
N VAL A 114 7.08 11.28 11.41
CA VAL A 114 7.76 10.24 12.18
C VAL A 114 9.28 10.32 11.99
N LEU A 115 9.74 10.51 10.74
CA LEU A 115 11.16 10.62 10.44
C LEU A 115 11.81 11.80 11.18
N ARG A 116 11.19 12.99 11.16
CA ARG A 116 11.72 14.17 11.86
C ARG A 116 11.80 13.96 13.37
N GLN A 117 10.78 13.35 13.97
CA GLN A 117 10.78 13.03 15.40
C GLN A 117 11.92 12.08 15.77
N LEU A 118 12.11 11.02 14.98
CA LEU A 118 13.17 10.04 15.19
C LEU A 118 14.57 10.65 15.06
N VAL A 119 14.77 11.58 14.12
CA VAL A 119 16.04 12.32 14.01
C VAL A 119 16.34 13.11 15.27
N THR A 120 15.36 13.81 15.85
CA THR A 120 15.55 14.53 17.12
C THR A 120 15.98 13.59 18.24
N TYR A 121 15.34 12.42 18.40
CA TYR A 121 15.73 11.46 19.43
C TYR A 121 17.13 10.88 19.23
N MET A 122 17.51 10.60 17.99
CA MET A 122 18.87 10.16 17.66
C MET A 122 19.94 11.20 18.01
N MET A 123 19.62 12.49 17.88
CA MET A 123 20.50 13.59 18.27
C MET A 123 20.61 13.77 19.79
N GLU A 124 19.52 13.52 20.52
CA GLU A 124 19.48 13.61 21.99
C GLU A 124 20.23 12.45 22.68
N ASP A 125 20.08 11.22 22.18
CA ASP A 125 20.80 10.04 22.67
C ASP A 125 21.23 9.12 21.52
N PRO A 126 22.52 9.14 21.13
CA PRO A 126 23.06 8.29 20.06
C PRO A 126 22.86 6.79 20.26
N ARG A 127 22.61 6.34 21.50
CA ARG A 127 22.33 4.93 21.80
C ARG A 127 20.97 4.48 21.24
N THR A 128 20.10 5.42 20.87
CA THR A 128 18.77 5.13 20.30
C THR A 128 18.80 4.93 18.78
N ILE A 129 19.93 5.15 18.11
CA ILE A 129 20.02 5.15 16.64
C ILE A 129 19.54 3.83 16.04
N SER A 130 20.00 2.68 16.53
CA SER A 130 19.60 1.38 15.98
C SER A 130 18.09 1.16 16.08
N ALA A 131 17.52 1.43 17.25
CA ALA A 131 16.09 1.32 17.49
C ALA A 131 15.28 2.28 16.59
N ALA A 132 15.74 3.53 16.48
CA ALA A 132 15.10 4.55 15.65
C ALA A 132 15.10 4.16 14.17
N LEU A 133 16.19 3.57 13.67
CA LEU A 133 16.27 3.06 12.30
C LEU A 133 15.24 1.95 12.06
N ASP A 134 15.08 1.01 12.99
CA ASP A 134 14.05 -0.04 12.86
C ASP A 134 12.63 0.54 12.79
N VAL A 135 12.34 1.59 13.58
CA VAL A 135 11.05 2.29 13.50
C VAL A 135 10.89 3.05 12.17
N ILE A 136 11.95 3.67 11.63
CA ILE A 136 11.93 4.28 10.29
C ILE A 136 11.59 3.22 9.24
N TRP A 137 12.19 2.03 9.32
CA TRP A 137 11.88 0.94 8.39
C TRP A 137 10.43 0.48 8.49
N ILE A 138 9.86 0.40 9.70
CA ILE A 138 8.43 0.11 9.89
C ILE A 138 7.58 1.20 9.26
N ALA A 139 7.86 2.47 9.54
CA ALA A 139 7.11 3.60 8.98
C ALA A 139 7.17 3.63 7.45
N LYS A 140 8.34 3.33 6.85
CA LYS A 140 8.50 3.24 5.40
C LYS A 140 7.75 2.05 4.81
N ALA A 141 7.74 0.90 5.48
CA ALA A 141 6.95 -0.24 5.03
C ALA A 141 5.44 0.05 5.04
N LEU A 142 4.96 0.83 6.02
CA LEU A 142 3.56 1.28 6.09
C LEU A 142 3.20 2.23 4.94
N GLU A 143 4.07 3.19 4.62
CA GLU A 143 3.89 4.06 3.45
C GLU A 143 3.83 3.25 2.15
N ARG A 144 4.72 2.27 1.98
CA ARG A 144 4.68 1.37 0.81
C ARG A 144 3.39 0.54 0.72
N ILE A 145 2.80 0.14 1.85
CA ILE A 145 1.48 -0.51 1.84
C ILE A 145 0.40 0.47 1.33
N GLY A 146 0.49 1.74 1.71
CA GLY A 146 -0.35 2.82 1.17
C GLY A 146 -0.20 2.98 -0.34
N ASP A 147 1.03 3.03 -0.85
CA ASP A 147 1.34 3.09 -2.29
C ASP A 147 0.69 1.93 -3.06
N HIS A 148 0.85 0.69 -2.56
CA HIS A 148 0.25 -0.49 -3.19
C HIS A 148 -1.29 -0.43 -3.16
N ALA A 149 -1.89 0.08 -2.08
CA ALA A 149 -3.34 0.30 -2.02
C ALA A 149 -3.82 1.36 -3.02
N LYS A 150 -3.04 2.43 -3.22
CA LYS A 150 -3.30 3.44 -4.26
C LYS A 150 -3.24 2.84 -5.66
N ASN A 151 -2.22 2.04 -5.98
CA ASN A 151 -2.12 1.36 -7.28
C ASN A 151 -3.39 0.54 -7.57
N MET A 152 -3.87 -0.22 -6.58
CA MET A 152 -5.10 -1.00 -6.70
C MET A 152 -6.31 -0.11 -7.00
N ALA A 153 -6.43 1.05 -6.34
CA ALA A 153 -7.48 2.02 -6.62
C ALA A 153 -7.37 2.62 -8.04
N GLU A 154 -6.17 2.90 -8.54
CA GLU A 154 -5.95 3.36 -9.91
C GLU A 154 -6.39 2.30 -10.94
N TYR A 155 -6.19 1.01 -10.64
CA TYR A 155 -6.67 -0.07 -11.49
C TYR A 155 -8.21 -0.11 -11.58
N VAL A 156 -8.92 0.20 -10.50
CA VAL A 156 -10.41 0.31 -10.54
C VAL A 156 -10.84 1.37 -11.55
N ILE A 157 -10.21 2.54 -11.51
CA ILE A 157 -10.52 3.62 -12.45
C ILE A 157 -10.19 3.20 -13.88
N TYR A 158 -9.06 2.53 -14.08
CA TYR A 158 -8.69 1.98 -15.38
C TYR A 158 -9.72 0.97 -15.89
N ILE A 159 -10.17 0.02 -15.06
CA ILE A 159 -11.19 -0.98 -15.43
C ILE A 159 -12.44 -0.27 -15.97
N VAL A 160 -12.99 0.68 -15.20
CA VAL A 160 -14.27 1.32 -15.49
C VAL A 160 -14.17 2.37 -16.61
N LYS A 161 -13.17 3.26 -16.56
CA LYS A 161 -13.06 4.39 -17.50
C LYS A 161 -12.20 4.11 -18.72
N GLY A 162 -11.45 3.00 -18.73
CA GLY A 162 -10.51 2.63 -19.80
C GLY A 162 -9.35 3.60 -19.99
N THR A 163 -9.19 4.56 -19.09
CA THR A 163 -8.16 5.60 -19.15
C THR A 163 -7.13 5.35 -18.07
N ASP A 164 -5.86 5.44 -18.42
CA ASP A 164 -4.76 5.31 -17.46
C ASP A 164 -4.62 6.59 -16.64
N VAL A 165 -5.02 6.54 -15.38
CA VAL A 165 -4.94 7.68 -14.45
C VAL A 165 -3.57 7.85 -13.79
N ARG A 166 -2.65 6.91 -14.02
CA ARG A 166 -1.28 6.94 -13.46
C ARG A 166 -0.46 8.16 -13.92
N HIS A 167 -0.88 8.83 -15.00
CA HIS A 167 -0.21 10.00 -15.57
C HIS A 167 -1.13 11.17 -15.96
N THR A 168 -2.43 11.11 -15.63
CA THR A 168 -3.33 12.25 -15.84
C THR A 168 -3.56 12.97 -14.52
N ALA A 169 -3.22 14.27 -14.49
CA ALA A 169 -3.48 15.12 -13.33
C ALA A 169 -4.93 14.92 -12.82
N ALA A 170 -5.10 14.94 -11.49
CA ALA A 170 -6.30 14.59 -10.73
C ALA A 170 -7.68 15.09 -11.24
N ALA A 171 -7.70 15.99 -12.23
CA ALA A 171 -8.89 16.49 -12.91
C ALA A 171 -9.65 15.44 -13.76
N ALA A 172 -9.03 14.33 -14.19
CA ALA A 172 -9.73 13.30 -14.99
C ALA A 172 -10.64 12.37 -14.17
N VAL A 173 -10.53 12.40 -12.84
CA VAL A 173 -11.14 11.43 -11.94
C VAL A 173 -12.65 11.67 -11.73
N THR A 174 -13.17 12.88 -11.98
CA THR A 174 -14.58 13.24 -11.73
C THR A 174 -15.49 13.28 -12.97
N GLY A 175 -14.95 13.08 -14.18
CA GLY A 175 -15.76 13.03 -15.40
C GLY A 175 -16.61 11.76 -15.48
N LYS A 176 -17.93 11.90 -15.62
CA LYS A 176 -18.85 10.83 -16.02
C LYS A 176 -18.36 10.25 -17.36
N ALA A 177 -18.31 8.92 -17.46
CA ALA A 177 -18.14 8.25 -18.74
C ALA A 177 -19.27 8.69 -19.69
N ALA A 178 -18.89 9.13 -20.89
CA ALA A 178 -19.81 9.35 -22.00
C ALA A 178 -20.21 8.01 -22.63
#